data_AF-A0AAJ0HNH3-F1
#
_entry.id   AF-A0AAJ0HNH3-F1
#
_cell.length_a   1.000
_cell.length_b   1.000
_cell.length_c   1.000
_cell.angle_alpha   90.00
_cell.angle_beta   90.00
_cell.angle_gamma   90.00
#
_symmetry.space_group_name_H-M   'P 1'
#
loop_
_entity.id
_entity.type
_entity.pdbx_description
1 polymer ?
#
loop_
_entity_poly.entity_id
_entity_poly.type
_entity_poly.pdbx_seq_one_letter_code
_entity_poly.pdbx_strand_id
1 'polypeptide(L)'
;MSQSRGDSLRAQLGSPNSTPRPLLTSLNGDNSWLMSFPRPAAERARSSGKAYFHIVSDPWLTGSANAGADWIVSIRTPAPAAIPSGAAVEAVIGEIEDAAASAGLISAPPTTTGPSAIDAIFLNFHYSDHLDEATLRTFHPEVPVFATADSAAIIRRWGYFSHVAETRDLEPGTKWSSLHPGAALPEWLTVFRLRGHHELNFATAIIYSSVPSEGGEEKHEALLYSPHGIRTDQAPLKALLVEFAGGNGVSVLAILHALKDSFAMGRATTLGVAGGLALQRVARPKYWVKSHDAPLLYGGVAAWLLWINDVTRTLKSGLDEEERVKGSEHGERKEPYLVEVENGGCFVLE
;
A
#
# COMPACT_ATOMS: atom_id res chain seq x y z
N MET A 1 0.88 28.39 -7.41
CA MET A 1 -0.35 27.64 -7.69
C MET A 1 0.05 26.19 -7.79
N SER A 2 -0.50 25.30 -6.95
CA SER A 2 -0.22 23.87 -7.05
C SER A 2 -0.71 23.36 -8.40
N GLN A 3 0.11 22.59 -9.11
CA GLN A 3 -0.28 21.96 -10.37
C GLN A 3 -1.41 20.96 -10.04
N SER A 4 -2.48 20.92 -10.84
CA SER A 4 -3.57 19.98 -10.56
C SER A 4 -3.06 18.54 -10.67
N ARG A 5 -3.66 17.60 -9.93
CA ARG A 5 -3.32 16.16 -9.99
C ARG A 5 -3.33 15.63 -11.42
N GLY A 6 -4.38 15.97 -12.18
CA GLY A 6 -4.50 15.59 -13.59
C GLY A 6 -3.41 16.18 -14.49
N ASP A 7 -2.91 17.38 -14.23
CA ASP A 7 -1.78 17.95 -14.98
C ASP A 7 -0.47 17.23 -14.67
N SER A 8 -0.25 16.87 -13.41
CA SER A 8 0.93 16.11 -12.97
C SER A 8 0.93 14.71 -13.59
N LEU A 9 -0.21 14.02 -13.57
CA LEU A 9 -0.39 12.71 -14.20
C LEU A 9 -0.13 12.78 -15.71
N ARG A 10 -0.71 13.77 -16.41
CA ARG A 10 -0.49 13.92 -17.86
C ARG A 10 0.97 14.21 -18.20
N ALA A 11 1.65 15.04 -17.42
CA ALA A 11 3.06 15.32 -17.62
C ALA A 11 3.94 14.07 -17.42
N GLN A 12 3.64 13.26 -16.40
CA GLN A 12 4.41 12.04 -16.10
C GLN A 12 4.14 10.91 -17.10
N LEU A 13 2.87 10.68 -17.46
CA LEU A 13 2.48 9.63 -18.41
C LEU A 13 2.80 9.99 -19.86
N GLY A 14 2.78 11.29 -20.21
CA GLY A 14 3.02 11.77 -21.57
C GLY A 14 4.49 11.86 -22.00
N SER A 15 5.43 11.47 -21.14
CA SER A 15 6.86 11.52 -21.47
C SER A 15 7.19 10.50 -22.59
N PRO A 16 7.80 10.93 -23.72
CA PRO A 16 8.17 10.04 -24.81
C PRO A 16 9.08 8.91 -24.31
N ASN A 17 8.74 7.65 -24.63
CA ASN A 17 9.41 6.42 -24.18
C ASN A 17 9.22 6.05 -22.70
N SER A 18 8.32 6.70 -21.96
CA SER A 18 7.98 6.24 -20.62
C SER A 18 7.24 4.89 -20.69
N THR A 19 7.82 3.88 -20.05
CA THR A 19 7.10 2.62 -19.79
C THR A 19 6.10 2.91 -18.67
N PRO A 20 4.83 2.46 -18.75
CA PRO A 20 3.87 2.63 -17.66
C PRO A 20 4.41 2.06 -16.35
N ARG A 21 4.23 2.80 -15.25
CA ARG A 21 4.76 2.47 -13.91
C ARG A 21 3.66 2.51 -12.87
N PRO A 22 3.79 1.78 -11.75
CA PRO A 22 2.79 1.84 -10.69
C PRO A 22 2.58 3.25 -10.16
N LEU A 23 1.32 3.58 -9.86
CA LEU A 23 0.91 4.87 -9.30
C LEU A 23 0.37 4.65 -7.89
N LEU A 24 0.74 5.53 -6.96
CA LEU A 24 0.19 5.58 -5.61
C LEU A 24 -0.57 6.89 -5.43
N THR A 25 -1.84 6.82 -5.05
CA THR A 25 -2.64 7.97 -4.64
C THR A 25 -3.02 7.83 -3.18
N SER A 26 -2.67 8.82 -2.36
CA SER A 26 -3.03 8.86 -0.93
C SER A 26 -4.50 9.28 -0.80
N LEU A 27 -5.33 8.44 -0.18
CA LEU A 27 -6.77 8.68 -0.09
C LEU A 27 -7.16 9.49 1.15
N ASN A 28 -6.54 9.17 2.28
CA ASN A 28 -6.81 9.82 3.58
C ASN A 28 -5.62 10.56 4.18
N GLY A 29 -4.45 10.56 3.51
CA GLY A 29 -3.23 11.18 4.02
C GLY A 29 -2.46 10.32 5.03
N ASP A 30 -2.85 9.04 5.22
CA ASP A 30 -2.24 8.17 6.22
C ASP A 30 -1.96 6.75 5.68
N ASN A 31 -2.95 5.86 5.73
CA ASN A 31 -2.81 4.43 5.45
C ASN A 31 -3.70 3.92 4.30
N SER A 32 -4.66 4.73 3.83
CA SER A 32 -5.54 4.34 2.73
C SER A 32 -4.96 4.77 1.38
N TRP A 33 -4.77 3.80 0.49
CA TRP A 33 -4.12 4.01 -0.81
C TRP A 33 -4.97 3.51 -1.97
N LEU A 34 -5.00 4.26 -3.06
CA LEU A 34 -5.30 3.73 -4.39
C LEU A 34 -3.97 3.40 -5.06
N MET A 35 -3.72 2.12 -5.30
CA MET A 35 -2.53 1.60 -5.98
C MET A 35 -2.93 1.15 -7.39
N SER A 36 -2.38 1.79 -8.42
CA SER A 36 -2.71 1.48 -9.82
C SER A 36 -1.52 0.83 -10.49
N PHE A 37 -1.65 -0.42 -10.92
CA PHE A 37 -0.57 -1.19 -11.55
C PHE A 37 -0.76 -1.25 -13.06
N PRO A 38 0.29 -0.99 -13.86
CA PRO A 38 0.15 -0.98 -15.30
C PRO A 38 -0.20 -2.38 -15.82
N ARG A 39 -1.29 -2.49 -16.56
CA ARG A 39 -1.67 -3.76 -17.21
C ARG A 39 -0.65 -4.11 -18.29
N PRO A 40 -0.32 -5.38 -18.57
CA PRO A 40 0.54 -5.75 -19.68
C PRO A 40 0.07 -5.18 -21.02
N ALA A 41 1.00 -4.88 -21.95
CA ALA A 41 0.66 -4.27 -23.25
C ALA A 41 -0.38 -5.09 -24.03
N ALA A 42 -0.26 -6.42 -23.97
CA ALA A 42 -1.21 -7.34 -24.60
C ALA A 42 -2.62 -7.29 -23.98
N GLU A 43 -2.74 -6.98 -22.68
CA GLU A 43 -4.03 -6.72 -22.04
C GLU A 43 -4.55 -5.32 -22.40
N ARG A 44 -3.72 -4.28 -22.38
CA ARG A 44 -4.15 -2.93 -22.77
C ARG A 44 -4.67 -2.88 -24.21
N ALA A 45 -4.08 -3.67 -25.10
CA ALA A 45 -4.53 -3.79 -26.50
C ALA A 45 -5.84 -4.60 -26.68
N ARG A 46 -6.17 -5.50 -25.74
CA ARG A 46 -7.36 -6.38 -25.82
C ARG A 46 -8.52 -5.97 -24.91
N SER A 47 -8.24 -5.27 -23.82
CA SER A 47 -9.15 -5.04 -22.70
C SER A 47 -10.09 -3.85 -22.94
N SER A 48 -11.05 -3.70 -22.02
CA SER A 48 -12.14 -2.74 -21.89
C SER A 48 -11.76 -1.24 -21.92
N GLY A 49 -10.55 -0.89 -22.36
CA GLY A 49 -10.05 0.48 -22.39
C GLY A 49 -9.35 0.93 -21.09
N LYS A 50 -8.85 0.03 -20.23
CA LYS A 50 -8.07 0.42 -19.03
C LYS A 50 -6.57 0.24 -19.26
N ALA A 51 -5.78 1.23 -18.85
CA ALA A 51 -4.32 1.17 -18.81
C ALA A 51 -3.80 0.53 -17.52
N TYR A 52 -4.56 0.64 -16.43
CA TYR A 52 -4.16 0.20 -15.10
C TYR A 52 -5.15 -0.80 -14.47
N PHE A 53 -4.65 -1.59 -13.53
CA PHE A 53 -5.43 -2.37 -12.58
C PHE A 53 -5.43 -1.63 -11.25
N HIS A 54 -6.61 -1.27 -10.76
CA HIS A 54 -6.78 -0.36 -9.63
C HIS A 54 -7.15 -1.10 -8.35
N ILE A 55 -6.27 -1.02 -7.35
CA ILE A 55 -6.44 -1.60 -6.02
C ILE A 55 -6.70 -0.50 -5.00
N VAL A 56 -7.77 -0.62 -4.22
CA VAL A 56 -7.96 0.18 -3.00
C VAL A 56 -7.46 -0.64 -1.81
N SER A 57 -6.46 -0.13 -1.09
CA SER A 57 -5.84 -0.80 0.05
C SER A 57 -6.22 -0.12 1.36
N ASP A 58 -6.70 -0.91 2.33
CA ASP A 58 -7.10 -0.50 3.69
C ASP A 58 -7.89 0.81 3.74
N PRO A 59 -9.08 0.87 3.09
CA PRO A 59 -9.83 2.11 3.02
C PRO A 59 -10.47 2.47 4.37
N TRP A 60 -10.04 3.62 4.90
CA TRP A 60 -10.62 4.34 6.01
C TRP A 60 -10.78 5.81 5.59
N LEU A 61 -11.94 6.10 5.00
CA LEU A 61 -12.19 7.34 4.26
C LEU A 61 -13.13 8.30 4.99
N THR A 62 -13.75 7.84 6.08
CA THR A 62 -14.66 8.65 6.88
C THR A 62 -14.65 8.20 8.34
N GLY A 63 -15.17 9.06 9.21
CA GLY A 63 -15.42 8.73 10.61
C GLY A 63 -14.17 8.49 11.44
N SER A 64 -14.37 7.80 12.56
CA SER A 64 -13.30 7.43 13.50
C SER A 64 -13.14 5.91 13.47
N ALA A 65 -11.90 5.45 13.58
CA ALA A 65 -11.62 4.04 13.80
C ALA A 65 -11.78 3.74 15.30
N ASN A 66 -12.79 2.95 15.65
CA ASN A 66 -13.12 2.64 17.03
C ASN A 66 -12.80 1.17 17.34
N ALA A 67 -12.20 0.90 18.51
CA ALA A 67 -12.06 -0.46 19.03
C ALA A 67 -13.09 -0.67 20.15
N GLY A 68 -14.20 -1.33 19.82
CA GLY A 68 -15.36 -1.47 20.70
C GLY A 68 -16.29 -0.25 20.62
N ALA A 69 -16.83 0.18 21.76
CA ALA A 69 -17.62 1.42 21.82
C ALA A 69 -16.70 2.66 21.72
N ASP A 70 -17.19 3.76 21.16
CA ASP A 70 -16.44 4.99 20.87
C ASP A 70 -15.70 5.61 22.08
N TRP A 71 -16.11 5.28 23.30
CA TRP A 71 -15.48 5.75 24.54
C TRP A 71 -14.33 4.85 25.04
N ILE A 72 -14.10 3.68 24.43
CA ILE A 72 -13.02 2.76 24.82
C ILE A 72 -11.71 3.22 24.16
N VAL A 73 -11.56 3.02 22.85
CA VAL A 73 -10.48 3.61 22.04
C VAL A 73 -11.09 4.13 20.76
N SER A 74 -10.82 5.39 20.45
CA SER A 74 -11.17 6.03 19.19
C SER A 74 -9.93 6.67 18.59
N ILE A 75 -9.72 6.46 17.29
CA ILE A 75 -8.61 6.98 16.52
C ILE A 75 -9.21 7.80 15.38
N ARG A 76 -8.68 9.01 15.17
CA ARG A 76 -9.11 9.89 14.07
C ARG A 76 -7.92 10.43 13.32
N THR A 77 -8.06 10.55 12.01
CA THR A 77 -7.13 11.34 11.21
C THR A 77 -7.25 12.83 11.57
N PRO A 78 -6.15 13.60 11.50
CA PRO A 78 -6.16 15.03 11.82
C PRO A 78 -6.93 15.87 10.78
N ALA A 79 -7.12 15.33 9.57
CA ALA A 79 -7.89 15.94 8.50
C ALA A 79 -8.84 14.88 7.87
N PRO A 80 -9.98 15.31 7.31
CA PRO A 80 -10.82 14.42 6.52
C PRO A 80 -10.06 13.82 5.33
N ALA A 81 -10.49 12.65 4.86
CA ALA A 81 -9.95 12.09 3.63
C ALA A 81 -10.22 13.03 2.45
N ALA A 82 -9.21 13.26 1.60
CA ALA A 82 -9.39 14.03 0.39
C ALA A 82 -10.27 13.30 -0.63
N ILE A 83 -10.32 11.97 -0.54
CA ILE A 83 -11.11 11.09 -1.40
C ILE A 83 -12.04 10.26 -0.48
N PRO A 84 -13.24 10.76 -0.14
CA PRO A 84 -14.00 10.30 1.03
C PRO A 84 -14.95 9.12 0.79
N SER A 85 -15.00 8.55 -0.42
CA SER A 85 -15.96 7.47 -0.75
C SER A 85 -15.51 6.67 -1.96
N GLY A 86 -16.10 5.48 -2.16
CA GLY A 86 -15.91 4.66 -3.35
C GLY A 86 -16.17 5.43 -4.66
N ALA A 87 -17.24 6.21 -4.72
CA ALA A 87 -17.54 7.06 -5.89
C ALA A 87 -16.46 8.12 -6.14
N ALA A 88 -15.89 8.72 -5.08
CA ALA A 88 -14.78 9.66 -5.23
C ALA A 88 -13.50 8.95 -5.73
N VAL A 89 -13.25 7.72 -5.27
CA VAL A 89 -12.13 6.89 -5.78
C VAL A 89 -12.32 6.59 -7.27
N GLU A 90 -13.53 6.25 -7.71
CA GLU A 90 -13.81 6.03 -9.13
C GLU A 90 -13.57 7.28 -10.00
N ALA A 91 -13.88 8.47 -9.48
CA ALA A 91 -13.56 9.73 -10.17
C ALA A 91 -12.04 9.90 -10.35
N VAL A 92 -11.24 9.55 -9.33
CA VAL A 92 -9.77 9.56 -9.43
C VAL A 92 -9.26 8.54 -10.45
N ILE A 93 -9.85 7.35 -10.48
CA ILE A 93 -9.53 6.34 -11.49
C ILE A 93 -9.82 6.88 -12.90
N GLY A 94 -10.94 7.58 -13.09
CA GLY A 94 -11.27 8.27 -14.34
C GLY A 94 -10.18 9.25 -14.76
N GLU A 95 -9.67 10.08 -13.84
CA GLU A 95 -8.56 11.01 -14.13
C GLU A 95 -7.27 10.29 -14.56
N ILE A 96 -6.95 9.15 -13.94
CA ILE A 96 -5.77 8.35 -14.29
C ILE A 96 -5.91 7.76 -15.69
N GLU A 97 -7.07 7.17 -15.99
CA GLU A 97 -7.34 6.55 -17.29
C GLU A 97 -7.45 7.57 -18.43
N ASP A 98 -8.03 8.74 -18.16
CA ASP A 98 -8.06 9.87 -19.11
C ASP A 98 -6.63 10.39 -19.41
N ALA A 99 -5.79 10.48 -18.38
CA ALA A 99 -4.38 10.85 -18.55
C ALA A 99 -3.61 9.78 -19.34
N ALA A 100 -3.89 8.49 -19.11
CA ALA A 100 -3.29 7.39 -19.85
C ALA A 100 -3.73 7.37 -21.32
N ALA A 101 -5.01 7.63 -21.61
CA ALA A 101 -5.53 7.77 -22.97
C ALA A 101 -4.89 8.97 -23.69
N SER A 102 -4.76 10.11 -22.99
CA SER A 102 -4.09 11.30 -23.52
C SER A 102 -2.61 11.05 -23.85
N ALA A 103 -1.96 10.15 -23.10
CA ALA A 103 -0.59 9.70 -23.34
C ALA A 103 -0.47 8.59 -24.41
N GLY A 104 -1.58 8.13 -24.98
CA GLY A 104 -1.60 7.07 -26.00
C GLY A 104 -1.32 5.66 -25.46
N LEU A 105 -1.43 5.43 -24.15
CA LEU A 105 -1.26 4.10 -23.55
C LEU A 105 -2.43 3.15 -23.87
N ILE A 106 -3.60 3.74 -24.17
CA ILE A 106 -4.85 3.10 -24.57
C ILE A 106 -5.52 3.99 -25.64
N SER A 107 -6.35 3.39 -26.52
CA SER A 107 -6.94 4.12 -27.65
C SER A 107 -8.08 5.07 -27.28
N ALA A 108 -8.79 4.80 -26.18
CA ALA A 108 -9.83 5.64 -25.64
C ALA A 108 -10.02 5.31 -24.15
N PRO A 109 -10.49 6.27 -23.32
CA PRO A 109 -10.90 5.98 -21.96
C PRO A 109 -11.94 4.86 -21.92
N PRO A 110 -11.98 4.06 -20.85
CA PRO A 110 -12.93 2.98 -20.74
C PRO A 110 -14.35 3.56 -20.68
N THR A 111 -15.23 3.15 -21.58
CA THR A 111 -16.66 3.26 -21.32
C THR A 111 -16.94 2.27 -20.18
N THR A 112 -17.62 2.72 -19.12
CA THR A 112 -17.91 1.89 -17.94
C THR A 112 -18.76 0.68 -18.36
N THR A 113 -18.09 -0.41 -18.73
CA THR A 113 -18.72 -1.66 -19.19
C THR A 113 -18.96 -2.63 -18.03
N GLY A 114 -18.50 -2.28 -16.83
CA GLY A 114 -18.68 -3.06 -15.61
C GLY A 114 -19.28 -2.22 -14.46
N PRO A 115 -19.60 -2.87 -13.33
CA PRO A 115 -20.27 -2.24 -12.20
C PRO A 115 -19.39 -1.26 -11.42
N SER A 116 -18.07 -1.31 -11.59
CA SER A 116 -17.13 -0.42 -10.91
C SER A 116 -15.85 -0.21 -11.73
N ALA A 117 -15.24 0.97 -11.60
CA ALA A 117 -13.90 1.25 -12.12
C ALA A 117 -12.79 0.66 -11.24
N ILE A 118 -13.09 0.32 -9.99
CA ILE A 118 -12.17 -0.32 -9.05
C ILE A 118 -12.10 -1.81 -9.37
N ASP A 119 -10.88 -2.34 -9.49
CA ASP A 119 -10.69 -3.74 -9.86
C ASP A 119 -10.59 -4.65 -8.63
N ALA A 120 -10.10 -4.15 -7.49
CA ALA A 120 -10.05 -4.91 -6.24
C ALA A 120 -9.97 -4.02 -4.98
N ILE A 121 -10.45 -4.54 -3.85
CA ILE A 121 -10.22 -3.98 -2.51
C ILE A 121 -9.35 -4.95 -1.72
N PHE A 122 -8.32 -4.44 -1.05
CA PHE A 122 -7.43 -5.21 -0.19
C PHE A 122 -7.56 -4.77 1.27
N LEU A 123 -7.85 -5.74 2.15
CA LEU A 123 -7.93 -5.56 3.60
C LEU A 123 -6.81 -6.34 4.29
N ASN A 124 -5.72 -5.65 4.55
CA ASN A 124 -4.47 -6.24 5.04
C ASN A 124 -4.47 -6.47 6.55
N PHE A 125 -5.40 -5.84 7.27
CA PHE A 125 -5.53 -5.96 8.71
C PHE A 125 -7.00 -5.79 9.15
N HIS A 126 -7.35 -6.28 10.34
CA HIS A 126 -8.74 -6.40 10.79
C HIS A 126 -9.17 -5.32 11.78
N TYR A 127 -8.25 -4.42 12.18
CA TYR A 127 -8.60 -3.28 13.02
C TYR A 127 -9.34 -2.22 12.20
N SER A 128 -10.14 -1.41 12.86
CA SER A 128 -11.12 -0.54 12.20
C SER A 128 -10.51 0.60 11.37
N ASP A 129 -9.25 0.97 11.61
CA ASP A 129 -8.50 1.89 10.77
C ASP A 129 -8.02 1.26 9.45
N HIS A 130 -8.16 -0.05 9.29
CA HIS A 130 -7.92 -0.81 8.05
C HIS A 130 -9.19 -1.47 7.50
N LEU A 131 -10.23 -1.60 8.32
CA LEU A 131 -11.48 -2.31 8.06
C LEU A 131 -12.67 -1.47 8.56
N ASP A 132 -12.91 -0.32 7.94
CA ASP A 132 -14.02 0.55 8.33
C ASP A 132 -15.30 0.18 7.55
N GLU A 133 -16.35 -0.25 8.26
CA GLU A 133 -17.60 -0.70 7.63
C GLU A 133 -18.31 0.45 6.90
N ALA A 134 -18.33 1.65 7.48
CA ALA A 134 -19.01 2.80 6.90
C ALA A 134 -18.38 3.18 5.55
N THR A 135 -17.05 3.21 5.51
CA THR A 135 -16.25 3.39 4.29
C THR A 135 -16.51 2.25 3.30
N LEU A 136 -16.44 0.99 3.74
CA LEU A 136 -16.56 -0.17 2.86
C LEU A 136 -17.93 -0.26 2.17
N ARG A 137 -18.99 0.20 2.84
CA ARG A 137 -20.35 0.28 2.26
C ARG A 137 -20.51 1.38 1.21
N THR A 138 -19.50 2.21 0.97
CA THR A 138 -19.51 3.20 -0.12
C THR A 138 -19.02 2.63 -1.45
N PHE A 139 -18.41 1.43 -1.46
CA PHE A 139 -17.92 0.77 -2.67
C PHE A 139 -18.98 -0.16 -3.25
N HIS A 140 -18.94 -0.40 -4.56
CA HIS A 140 -19.90 -1.31 -5.19
C HIS A 140 -19.75 -2.76 -4.65
N PRO A 141 -20.84 -3.47 -4.31
CA PRO A 141 -20.79 -4.80 -3.66
C PRO A 141 -20.17 -5.91 -4.52
N GLU A 142 -20.11 -5.71 -5.84
CA GLU A 142 -19.48 -6.65 -6.80
C GLU A 142 -17.97 -6.48 -6.94
N VAL A 143 -17.36 -5.45 -6.32
CA VAL A 143 -15.90 -5.32 -6.33
C VAL A 143 -15.31 -6.48 -5.51
N PRO A 144 -14.38 -7.28 -6.06
CA PRO A 144 -13.80 -8.39 -5.32
C PRO A 144 -12.93 -7.86 -4.16
N VAL A 145 -13.15 -8.43 -2.98
CA VAL A 145 -12.41 -8.11 -1.77
C VAL A 145 -11.43 -9.23 -1.45
N PHE A 146 -10.16 -8.89 -1.32
CA PHE A 146 -9.09 -9.76 -0.86
C PHE A 146 -8.71 -9.35 0.56
N ALA A 147 -8.83 -10.28 1.50
CA ALA A 147 -8.73 -9.95 2.91
C ALA A 147 -7.89 -11.00 3.66
N THR A 148 -7.23 -10.60 4.74
CA THR A 148 -6.71 -11.59 5.69
C THR A 148 -7.84 -12.45 6.26
N ALA A 149 -7.54 -13.64 6.78
CA ALA A 149 -8.55 -14.54 7.33
C ALA A 149 -9.48 -13.87 8.35
N ASP A 150 -8.92 -13.06 9.26
CA ASP A 150 -9.69 -12.32 10.27
C ASP A 150 -10.60 -11.26 9.63
N SER A 151 -10.05 -10.44 8.72
CA SER A 151 -10.80 -9.44 7.98
C SER A 151 -11.93 -10.06 7.15
N ALA A 152 -11.65 -11.18 6.46
CA ALA A 152 -12.63 -11.93 5.67
C ALA A 152 -13.77 -12.48 6.54
N ALA A 153 -13.45 -13.01 7.72
CA ALA A 153 -14.44 -13.51 8.67
C ALA A 153 -15.39 -12.40 9.17
N ILE A 154 -14.90 -11.17 9.34
CA ILE A 154 -15.72 -10.02 9.72
C ILE A 154 -16.62 -9.60 8.55
N ILE A 155 -16.05 -9.29 7.38
CA ILE A 155 -16.83 -8.70 6.27
C ILE A 155 -17.85 -9.66 5.67
N ARG A 156 -17.61 -10.98 5.72
CA ARG A 156 -18.60 -11.98 5.28
C ARG A 156 -19.87 -11.93 6.14
N ARG A 157 -19.76 -11.58 7.43
CA ARG A 157 -20.93 -11.44 8.33
C ARG A 157 -21.77 -10.21 8.00
N TRP A 158 -21.17 -9.18 7.38
CA TRP A 158 -21.91 -8.01 6.93
C TRP A 158 -22.83 -8.30 5.75
N GLY A 159 -22.57 -9.39 5.01
CA GLY A 159 -23.39 -9.83 3.87
C GLY A 159 -23.46 -8.80 2.74
N TYR A 160 -22.44 -7.93 2.61
CA TYR A 160 -22.45 -6.83 1.66
C TYR A 160 -21.75 -7.16 0.34
N PHE A 161 -20.52 -7.69 0.39
CA PHE A 161 -19.74 -8.02 -0.80
C PHE A 161 -20.06 -9.42 -1.32
N SER A 162 -20.28 -9.52 -2.64
CA SER A 162 -20.57 -10.78 -3.33
C SER A 162 -19.33 -11.69 -3.44
N HIS A 163 -18.14 -11.10 -3.41
CA HIS A 163 -16.87 -11.80 -3.62
C HIS A 163 -15.84 -11.44 -2.55
N VAL A 164 -15.56 -12.40 -1.66
CA VAL A 164 -14.54 -12.27 -0.60
C VAL A 164 -13.56 -13.44 -0.63
N ALA A 165 -12.35 -13.17 -1.09
CA ALA A 165 -11.23 -14.12 -1.13
C ALA A 165 -10.23 -13.85 0.00
N GLU A 166 -9.62 -14.92 0.51
CA GLU A 166 -8.58 -14.81 1.55
C GLU A 166 -7.19 -14.68 0.93
N THR A 167 -6.41 -13.72 1.41
CA THR A 167 -4.97 -13.65 1.14
C THR A 167 -4.24 -14.68 2.01
N ARG A 168 -3.09 -15.15 1.53
CA ARG A 168 -2.28 -16.16 2.22
C ARG A 168 -1.13 -15.51 3.00
N ASP A 169 -0.66 -16.22 4.02
CA ASP A 169 0.58 -15.90 4.71
C ASP A 169 1.75 -16.64 4.06
N LEU A 170 2.90 -15.99 3.93
CA LEU A 170 4.13 -16.65 3.49
C LEU A 170 4.69 -17.51 4.64
N GLU A 171 4.71 -18.82 4.42
CA GLU A 171 5.40 -19.77 5.28
C GLU A 171 6.82 -20.05 4.76
N PRO A 172 7.81 -20.27 5.64
CA PRO A 172 9.17 -20.64 5.23
C PRO A 172 9.20 -21.82 4.26
N GLY A 173 9.91 -21.67 3.14
CA GLY A 173 10.03 -22.69 2.10
C GLY A 173 8.94 -22.67 1.03
N THR A 174 7.94 -21.78 1.15
CA THR A 174 6.90 -21.59 0.13
C THR A 174 7.37 -20.55 -0.89
N LYS A 175 7.19 -20.83 -2.19
CA LYS A 175 7.47 -19.85 -3.25
C LYS A 175 6.39 -18.79 -3.29
N TRP A 176 6.75 -17.52 -3.40
CA TRP A 176 5.78 -16.43 -3.46
C TRP A 176 4.76 -16.60 -4.59
N SER A 177 5.17 -17.15 -5.74
CA SER A 177 4.29 -17.33 -6.92
C SER A 177 3.16 -18.33 -6.69
N SER A 178 3.29 -19.21 -5.69
CA SER A 178 2.24 -20.14 -5.28
C SER A 178 1.19 -19.52 -4.34
N LEU A 179 1.40 -18.27 -3.90
CA LEU A 179 0.53 -17.56 -2.96
C LEU A 179 -0.55 -16.72 -3.67
N HIS A 180 -0.61 -16.73 -5.00
CA HIS A 180 -1.62 -15.99 -5.76
C HIS A 180 -3.05 -16.30 -5.25
N PRO A 181 -3.87 -15.28 -4.94
CA PRO A 181 -5.15 -15.47 -4.24
C PRO A 181 -6.30 -16.00 -5.12
N GLY A 182 -6.09 -16.11 -6.44
CA GLY A 182 -7.03 -16.77 -7.37
C GLY A 182 -7.59 -15.86 -8.46
N ALA A 183 -8.57 -16.37 -9.22
CA ALA A 183 -8.95 -15.85 -10.54
C ALA A 183 -9.49 -14.40 -10.61
N ALA A 184 -9.88 -13.80 -9.48
CA ALA A 184 -10.31 -12.40 -9.45
C ALA A 184 -9.12 -11.41 -9.48
N LEU A 185 -7.90 -11.90 -9.26
CA LEU A 185 -6.65 -11.14 -9.42
C LEU A 185 -5.96 -11.61 -10.71
N PRO A 186 -5.39 -10.70 -11.51
CA PRO A 186 -4.70 -11.11 -12.74
C PRO A 186 -3.40 -11.85 -12.42
N GLU A 187 -3.04 -12.84 -13.24
CA GLU A 187 -1.90 -13.75 -13.01
C GLU A 187 -0.54 -13.02 -12.83
N TRP A 188 -0.40 -11.83 -13.42
CA TRP A 188 0.79 -10.99 -13.32
C TRP A 188 0.85 -10.18 -12.02
N LEU A 189 -0.11 -10.32 -11.10
CA LEU A 189 -0.16 -9.59 -9.82
C LEU A 189 -0.41 -10.56 -8.68
N THR A 190 0.52 -10.65 -7.73
CA THR A 190 0.41 -11.54 -6.56
C THR A 190 0.51 -10.73 -5.28
N VAL A 191 -0.40 -10.98 -4.34
CA VAL A 191 -0.44 -10.29 -3.04
C VAL A 191 -0.60 -11.28 -1.90
N PHE A 192 0.24 -11.14 -0.87
CA PHE A 192 0.23 -12.00 0.31
C PHE A 192 0.86 -11.30 1.51
N ARG A 193 0.62 -11.83 2.70
CA ARG A 193 1.07 -11.24 3.96
C ARG A 193 2.34 -11.93 4.49
N LEU A 194 3.22 -11.14 5.05
CA LEU A 194 4.39 -11.51 5.83
C LEU A 194 4.08 -11.26 7.30
N ARG A 195 3.84 -12.34 8.05
CA ARG A 195 3.67 -12.24 9.50
C ARG A 195 4.98 -11.79 10.14
N GLY A 196 4.90 -10.87 11.10
CA GLY A 196 6.04 -10.53 11.95
C GLY A 196 5.83 -10.94 13.40
N HIS A 197 6.61 -10.32 14.29
CA HIS A 197 6.74 -10.74 15.69
C HIS A 197 5.49 -10.50 16.55
N HIS A 198 4.63 -9.58 16.14
CA HIS A 198 3.33 -9.28 16.74
C HIS A 198 2.31 -9.05 15.62
N GLU A 199 1.02 -9.14 15.94
CA GLU A 199 -0.06 -9.07 14.94
C GLU A 199 -0.08 -7.75 14.14
N LEU A 200 0.18 -6.62 14.81
CA LEU A 200 0.27 -5.30 14.18
C LEU A 200 1.49 -5.22 13.27
N ASN A 201 2.56 -5.92 13.63
CA ASN A 201 3.85 -5.81 12.96
C ASN A 201 3.95 -6.84 11.82
N PHE A 202 3.36 -6.52 10.69
CA PHE A 202 3.40 -7.32 9.47
C PHE A 202 3.88 -6.49 8.28
N ALA A 203 4.06 -7.15 7.13
CA ALA A 203 4.13 -6.47 5.85
C ALA A 203 3.26 -7.21 4.82
N THR A 204 2.60 -6.50 3.93
CA THR A 204 2.00 -7.07 2.72
C THR A 204 3.00 -6.94 1.58
N ALA A 205 3.29 -8.05 0.91
CA ALA A 205 4.06 -8.05 -0.32
C ALA A 205 3.10 -8.01 -1.50
N ILE A 206 3.27 -7.01 -2.38
CA ILE A 206 2.53 -6.87 -3.64
C ILE A 206 3.56 -6.98 -4.76
N ILE A 207 3.55 -8.10 -5.48
CA ILE A 207 4.51 -8.39 -6.55
C ILE A 207 3.75 -8.29 -7.86
N TYR A 208 4.21 -7.42 -8.75
CA TYR A 208 3.68 -7.33 -10.11
C TYR A 208 4.75 -7.68 -11.12
N SER A 209 4.34 -8.34 -12.19
CA SER A 209 5.18 -8.75 -13.30
C SER A 209 4.93 -7.86 -14.51
N SER A 210 5.99 -7.41 -15.14
CA SER A 210 5.94 -6.65 -16.38
C SER A 210 6.77 -7.33 -17.45
N VAL A 211 6.24 -7.38 -18.68
CA VAL A 211 6.97 -7.86 -19.86
C VAL A 211 7.43 -6.63 -20.65
N PRO A 212 8.73 -6.43 -20.86
CA PRO A 212 9.24 -5.36 -21.72
C PRO A 212 8.70 -5.50 -23.15
N SER A 213 8.44 -4.37 -23.81
CA SER A 213 7.81 -4.29 -25.13
C SER A 213 8.58 -5.00 -26.27
N GLU A 214 9.85 -5.36 -26.06
CA GLU A 214 10.76 -5.91 -27.07
C GLU A 214 11.33 -7.28 -26.70
N GLY A 215 10.48 -8.25 -26.36
CA GLY A 215 10.90 -9.66 -26.17
C GLY A 215 11.90 -9.87 -25.02
N GLY A 216 11.95 -8.94 -24.06
CA GLY A 216 12.77 -9.04 -22.87
C GLY A 216 12.22 -10.05 -21.86
N GLU A 217 13.07 -10.46 -20.92
CA GLU A 217 12.67 -11.33 -19.82
C GLU A 217 11.62 -10.65 -18.93
N GLU A 218 10.70 -11.45 -18.37
CA GLU A 218 9.71 -10.97 -17.41
C GLU A 218 10.42 -10.35 -16.20
N LYS A 219 10.08 -9.11 -15.89
CA LYS A 219 10.63 -8.39 -14.74
C LYS A 219 9.60 -8.35 -13.63
N HIS A 220 10.00 -8.79 -12.43
CA HIS A 220 9.18 -8.75 -11.24
C HIS A 220 9.60 -7.60 -10.33
N GLU A 221 8.62 -6.82 -9.87
CA GLU A 221 8.84 -5.72 -8.94
C GLU A 221 7.89 -5.83 -7.75
N ALA A 222 8.42 -5.57 -6.55
CA ALA A 222 7.68 -5.71 -5.30
C ALA A 222 7.46 -4.37 -4.61
N LEU A 223 6.27 -4.16 -4.06
CA LEU A 223 5.98 -3.18 -3.03
C LEU A 223 5.86 -3.92 -1.70
N LEU A 224 6.55 -3.43 -0.67
CA LEU A 224 6.41 -3.92 0.70
C LEU A 224 5.66 -2.89 1.54
N TYR A 225 4.37 -3.14 1.78
CA TYR A 225 3.54 -2.28 2.61
C TYR A 225 3.55 -2.77 4.05
N SER A 226 4.19 -2.00 4.94
CA SER A 226 4.39 -2.38 6.34
C SER A 226 3.96 -1.22 7.25
N PRO A 227 2.65 -1.06 7.51
CA PRO A 227 2.09 0.11 8.19
C PRO A 227 2.71 0.33 9.58
N HIS A 228 2.80 -0.74 10.38
CA HIS A 228 3.39 -0.67 11.73
C HIS A 228 4.84 -1.19 11.79
N GLY A 229 5.43 -1.52 10.65
CA GLY A 229 6.76 -2.08 10.55
C GLY A 229 6.86 -3.57 10.84
N ILE A 230 7.86 -4.20 10.21
CA ILE A 230 8.22 -5.60 10.37
C ILE A 230 9.69 -5.67 10.77
N ARG A 231 10.05 -6.51 11.75
CA ARG A 231 11.45 -6.71 12.10
C ARG A 231 12.16 -7.51 11.00
N THR A 232 13.41 -7.16 10.72
CA THR A 232 14.20 -7.81 9.67
C THR A 232 14.70 -9.20 10.07
N ASP A 233 14.53 -9.59 11.32
CA ASP A 233 14.88 -10.91 11.82
C ASP A 233 13.80 -11.98 11.58
N GLN A 234 12.61 -11.57 11.13
CA GLN A 234 11.44 -12.44 10.95
C GLN A 234 11.63 -13.42 9.79
N ALA A 235 11.27 -14.69 10.05
CA ALA A 235 11.50 -15.77 9.10
C ALA A 235 10.80 -15.58 7.74
N PRO A 236 9.53 -15.14 7.65
CA PRO A 236 8.88 -14.89 6.37
C PRO A 236 9.60 -13.82 5.52
N LEU A 237 9.97 -12.70 6.13
CA LEU A 237 10.68 -11.63 5.43
C LEU A 237 12.07 -12.09 4.95
N LYS A 238 12.82 -12.79 5.80
CA LYS A 238 14.12 -13.35 5.39
C LYS A 238 13.99 -14.33 4.24
N ALA A 239 13.02 -15.25 4.31
CA ALA A 239 12.77 -16.22 3.26
C ALA A 239 12.44 -15.54 1.93
N LEU A 240 11.56 -14.54 1.95
CA LEU A 240 11.20 -13.76 0.76
C LEU A 240 12.43 -13.05 0.14
N LEU A 241 13.23 -12.37 0.97
CA LEU A 241 14.39 -11.62 0.48
C LEU A 241 15.51 -12.55 -0.05
N VAL A 242 15.67 -13.73 0.53
CA VAL A 242 16.57 -14.76 -0.02
C VAL A 242 16.06 -15.25 -1.38
N GLU A 243 14.76 -15.49 -1.51
CA GLU A 243 14.16 -15.88 -2.80
C GLU A 243 14.33 -14.78 -3.86
N PHE A 244 14.15 -13.51 -3.48
CA PHE A 244 14.36 -12.36 -4.37
C PHE A 244 15.81 -12.28 -4.87
N ALA A 245 16.79 -12.57 -4.00
CA ALA A 245 18.21 -12.61 -4.36
C ALA A 245 18.61 -13.86 -5.17
N GLY A 246 17.84 -14.94 -5.09
CA GLY A 246 18.20 -16.29 -5.56
C GLY A 246 18.02 -16.58 -7.05
N GLY A 247 17.85 -15.57 -7.91
CA GLY A 247 17.80 -15.73 -9.38
C GLY A 247 16.40 -15.60 -10.02
N ASN A 248 15.33 -15.45 -9.22
CA ASN A 248 13.99 -15.12 -9.74
C ASN A 248 13.80 -13.61 -9.99
N GLY A 249 14.81 -12.77 -9.72
CA GLY A 249 14.89 -11.40 -10.24
C GLY A 249 13.85 -10.39 -9.72
N VAL A 250 13.26 -10.60 -8.54
CA VAL A 250 12.32 -9.62 -7.97
C VAL A 250 13.09 -8.46 -7.32
N SER A 251 12.94 -7.24 -7.87
CA SER A 251 13.47 -6.03 -7.22
C SER A 251 12.42 -5.36 -6.36
N VAL A 252 12.78 -4.92 -5.15
CA VAL A 252 11.88 -4.12 -4.32
C VAL A 252 11.86 -2.70 -4.86
N LEU A 253 10.70 -2.28 -5.38
CA LEU A 253 10.52 -0.94 -5.94
C LEU A 253 10.29 0.07 -4.81
N ALA A 254 9.40 -0.24 -3.87
CA ALA A 254 9.08 0.64 -2.77
C ALA A 254 8.83 -0.11 -1.47
N ILE A 255 9.14 0.54 -0.35
CA ILE A 255 8.55 0.22 0.95
C ILE A 255 7.57 1.34 1.32
N LEU A 256 6.41 0.98 1.86
CA LEU A 256 5.46 1.92 2.46
C LEU A 256 5.54 1.71 3.98
N HIS A 257 6.09 2.68 4.70
CA HIS A 257 6.41 2.54 6.12
C HIS A 257 6.42 3.90 6.83
N ALA A 258 5.99 3.93 8.10
CA ALA A 258 5.96 5.12 8.93
C ALA A 258 7.36 5.62 9.33
N LEU A 259 7.49 6.91 9.59
CA LEU A 259 8.62 7.48 10.32
C LEU A 259 8.32 7.55 11.82
N LYS A 260 7.07 7.80 12.21
CA LYS A 260 6.66 7.91 13.61
C LYS A 260 6.82 6.59 14.36
N ASP A 261 7.24 6.69 15.61
CA ASP A 261 7.09 5.60 16.56
C ASP A 261 5.71 5.72 17.22
N SER A 262 5.00 4.61 17.40
CA SER A 262 3.77 4.57 18.20
C SER A 262 3.98 3.63 19.36
N PHE A 263 3.45 4.01 20.53
CA PHE A 263 3.60 3.22 21.75
C PHE A 263 2.25 2.97 22.40
N ALA A 264 2.10 1.78 22.99
CA ALA A 264 1.05 1.45 23.93
C ALA A 264 1.67 0.79 25.16
N MET A 265 1.38 1.30 26.35
CA MET A 265 1.95 0.86 27.63
C MET A 265 3.50 0.81 27.60
N GLY A 266 4.12 1.79 26.92
CA GLY A 266 5.58 1.85 26.75
C GLY A 266 6.17 0.83 25.78
N ARG A 267 5.35 -0.01 25.12
CA ARG A 267 5.79 -0.95 24.08
C ARG A 267 5.56 -0.33 22.71
N ALA A 268 6.56 -0.40 21.84
CA ALA A 268 6.43 0.06 20.46
C ALA A 268 5.43 -0.82 19.71
N THR A 269 4.39 -0.20 19.16
CA THR A 269 3.40 -0.81 18.26
C THR A 269 3.75 -0.51 16.80
N THR A 270 4.27 0.70 16.51
CA THR A 270 4.84 1.08 15.21
C THR A 270 6.34 1.29 15.35
N LEU A 271 7.14 0.69 14.46
CA LEU A 271 8.61 0.65 14.57
C LEU A 271 9.36 1.89 14.05
N GLY A 272 8.65 2.88 13.50
CA GLY A 272 9.17 4.17 13.06
C GLY A 272 10.42 4.14 12.18
N VAL A 273 11.22 5.22 12.23
CA VAL A 273 12.40 5.37 11.36
C VAL A 273 13.42 4.26 11.57
N ALA A 274 13.61 3.78 12.81
CA ALA A 274 14.59 2.73 13.09
C ALA A 274 14.21 1.40 12.41
N GLY A 275 12.93 0.99 12.52
CA GLY A 275 12.41 -0.18 11.81
C GLY A 275 12.44 -0.02 10.30
N GLY A 276 12.04 1.15 9.80
CA GLY A 276 12.03 1.47 8.38
C GLY A 276 13.43 1.50 7.76
N LEU A 277 14.43 2.07 8.45
CA LEU A 277 15.83 2.02 8.03
C LEU A 277 16.34 0.58 7.98
N ALA A 278 16.07 -0.22 9.01
CA ALA A 278 16.46 -1.62 9.03
C ALA A 278 15.88 -2.37 7.82
N LEU A 279 14.57 -2.21 7.54
CA LEU A 279 13.90 -2.79 6.39
C LEU A 279 14.52 -2.28 5.07
N GLN A 280 14.77 -0.99 4.96
CA GLN A 280 15.40 -0.37 3.79
C GLN A 280 16.80 -0.95 3.52
N ARG A 281 17.60 -1.22 4.55
CA ARG A 281 18.95 -1.80 4.38
C ARG A 281 18.92 -3.20 3.78
N VAL A 282 17.96 -4.03 4.21
CA VAL A 282 17.87 -5.43 3.77
C VAL A 282 17.10 -5.59 2.46
N ALA A 283 16.01 -4.83 2.27
CA ALA A 283 15.15 -4.91 1.09
C ALA A 283 15.67 -4.05 -0.08
N ARG A 284 16.49 -3.03 0.21
CA ARG A 284 17.09 -2.10 -0.76
C ARG A 284 16.07 -1.51 -1.75
N PRO A 285 14.95 -0.95 -1.27
CA PRO A 285 13.95 -0.37 -2.14
C PRO A 285 14.49 0.85 -2.88
N LYS A 286 13.93 1.17 -4.05
CA LYS A 286 14.20 2.44 -4.74
C LYS A 286 13.54 3.61 -4.02
N TYR A 287 12.32 3.41 -3.51
CA TYR A 287 11.55 4.43 -2.80
C TYR A 287 11.18 4.00 -1.37
N TRP A 288 11.21 4.95 -0.44
CA TRP A 288 10.51 4.84 0.83
C TRP A 288 9.34 5.81 0.79
N VAL A 289 8.13 5.27 0.63
CA VAL A 289 6.90 6.07 0.65
C VAL A 289 6.41 6.18 2.09
N LYS A 290 6.26 7.41 2.57
CA LYS A 290 5.75 7.69 3.92
C LYS A 290 4.29 7.30 4.00
N SER A 291 3.95 6.38 4.90
CA SER A 291 2.58 5.88 5.13
C SER A 291 2.39 5.52 6.60
N HIS A 292 1.15 5.56 7.09
CA HIS A 292 0.80 5.32 8.50
C HIS A 292 1.58 6.28 9.43
N ASP A 293 1.71 7.54 8.99
CA ASP A 293 2.58 8.54 9.60
C ASP A 293 1.82 9.79 10.08
N ALA A 294 0.50 9.86 9.84
CA ALA A 294 -0.29 10.99 10.28
C ALA A 294 -0.27 11.09 11.82
N PRO A 295 -0.26 12.32 12.38
CA PRO A 295 -0.40 12.51 13.83
C PRO A 295 -1.84 12.21 14.24
N LEU A 296 -2.12 10.94 14.56
CA LEU A 296 -3.46 10.47 14.87
C LEU A 296 -3.97 11.09 16.16
N LEU A 297 -5.28 11.36 16.19
CA LEU A 297 -5.96 11.90 17.36
C LEU A 297 -6.57 10.74 18.14
N TYR A 298 -5.97 10.42 19.28
CA TYR A 298 -6.42 9.37 20.17
C TYR A 298 -7.47 9.89 21.17
N GLY A 299 -8.55 9.13 21.34
CA GLY A 299 -9.62 9.40 22.29
C GLY A 299 -10.09 8.12 22.99
N GLY A 300 -10.92 8.29 24.02
CA GLY A 300 -11.44 7.20 24.84
C GLY A 300 -10.63 6.93 26.10
N VAL A 301 -11.30 6.36 27.11
CA VAL A 301 -10.73 6.13 28.44
C VAL A 301 -9.62 5.08 28.39
N ALA A 302 -9.75 4.05 27.54
CA ALA A 302 -8.72 3.03 27.41
C ALA A 302 -7.48 3.56 26.68
N ALA A 303 -7.61 4.44 25.67
CA ALA A 303 -6.43 5.04 25.03
C ALA A 303 -5.56 5.81 26.03
N TRP A 304 -6.21 6.52 26.96
CA TRP A 304 -5.52 7.21 28.07
C TRP A 304 -4.90 6.22 29.07
N LEU A 305 -5.65 5.21 29.52
CA LEU A 305 -5.14 4.18 30.46
C LEU A 305 -3.98 3.35 29.87
N LEU A 306 -4.01 3.12 28.55
CA LEU A 306 -2.96 2.42 27.81
C LEU A 306 -1.77 3.32 27.48
N TRP A 307 -1.79 4.60 27.86
CA TRP A 307 -0.76 5.59 27.53
C TRP A 307 -0.38 5.57 26.05
N ILE A 308 -1.38 5.48 25.16
CA ILE A 308 -1.14 5.48 23.72
C ILE A 308 -0.58 6.84 23.32
N ASN A 309 0.57 6.82 22.63
CA ASN A 309 1.20 8.05 22.15
C ASN A 309 2.01 7.80 20.88
N ASP A 310 2.07 8.84 20.04
CA ASP A 310 2.94 8.89 18.87
C ASP A 310 4.14 9.80 19.15
N VAL A 311 5.31 9.38 18.68
CA VAL A 311 6.53 10.19 18.65
C VAL A 311 6.91 10.40 17.19
N THR A 312 6.66 11.61 16.70
CA THR A 312 7.06 12.00 15.34
C THR A 312 8.58 12.05 15.21
N ARG A 313 9.09 11.50 14.12
CA ARG A 313 10.52 11.46 13.80
C ARG A 313 10.76 11.98 12.39
N THR A 314 12.00 12.32 12.09
CA THR A 314 12.44 12.61 10.73
C THR A 314 13.45 11.56 10.27
N LEU A 315 13.55 11.33 8.96
CA LEU A 315 14.58 10.44 8.40
C LEU A 315 15.99 10.88 8.83
N LYS A 316 16.24 12.20 8.82
CA LYS A 316 17.49 12.78 9.32
C LYS A 316 17.78 12.35 10.76
N SER A 317 16.81 12.49 11.66
CA SER A 317 17.00 12.12 13.08
C SER A 317 17.32 10.63 13.27
N GLY A 318 16.70 9.75 12.47
CA GLY A 318 17.00 8.32 12.55
C GLY A 318 18.36 7.94 11.95
N LEU A 319 18.79 8.62 10.89
CA LEU A 319 20.14 8.43 10.33
C LEU A 319 21.23 8.93 11.30
N ASP A 320 21.01 10.07 11.96
CA ASP A 320 21.95 10.61 12.94
C ASP A 320 22.08 9.66 14.16
N GLU A 321 20.97 9.04 14.59
CA GLU A 321 20.99 8.01 15.64
C GLU A 321 21.67 6.71 15.19
N GLU A 322 21.42 6.25 13.95
CA GLU A 322 22.11 5.08 13.39
C GLU A 322 23.63 5.29 13.36
N GLU A 323 24.09 6.48 12.98
CA GLU A 323 25.51 6.86 12.97
C GLU A 323 26.09 6.92 14.38
N ARG A 324 25.36 7.49 15.35
CA ARG A 324 25.77 7.54 16.76
C ARG A 324 25.94 6.14 17.36
N VAL A 325 25.08 5.19 16.99
CA VAL A 325 25.10 3.82 17.53
C VAL A 325 26.16 2.96 16.85
N LYS A 326 26.35 3.08 15.53
CA LYS A 326 27.29 2.24 14.76
C LYS A 326 28.72 2.78 14.69
N GLY A 327 28.92 4.05 15.02
CA GLY A 327 30.20 4.75 14.87
C GLY A 327 30.49 5.14 13.42
N SER A 328 31.27 6.20 13.21
CA SER A 328 31.57 6.84 11.91
C SER A 328 32.37 5.98 10.92
N GLU A 329 32.73 4.74 11.29
CA GLU A 329 33.63 3.88 10.51
C GLU A 329 32.91 3.03 9.45
N HIS A 330 31.57 3.03 9.42
CA HIS A 330 30.78 2.19 8.52
C HIS A 330 30.31 2.92 7.25
N GLY A 331 31.25 3.23 6.36
CA GLY A 331 30.99 3.58 4.94
C GLY A 331 30.16 4.85 4.69
N GLU A 332 29.88 5.13 3.42
CA GLU A 332 29.05 6.28 3.03
C GLU A 332 27.62 6.16 3.59
N ARG A 333 27.12 7.24 4.19
CA ARG A 333 25.74 7.41 4.63
C ARG A 333 24.79 7.30 3.43
N LYS A 334 24.24 6.12 3.18
CA LYS A 334 23.22 5.92 2.15
C LYS A 334 21.87 6.42 2.65
N GLU A 335 21.50 7.63 2.23
CA GLU A 335 20.19 8.20 2.52
C GLU A 335 19.09 7.54 1.67
N PRO A 336 18.01 7.02 2.26
CA PRO A 336 16.85 6.54 1.52
C PRO A 336 16.19 7.66 0.72
N TYR A 337 15.66 7.32 -0.46
CA TYR A 337 14.80 8.26 -1.19
C TYR A 337 13.39 8.26 -0.59
N LEU A 338 13.17 9.17 0.36
CA LEU A 338 11.88 9.37 1.00
C LEU A 338 10.92 10.13 0.07
N VAL A 339 9.71 9.60 -0.07
CA VAL A 339 8.62 10.18 -0.84
C VAL A 339 7.46 10.47 0.11
N GLU A 340 6.99 11.70 0.10
CA GLU A 340 5.77 12.10 0.79
C GLU A 340 4.67 12.35 -0.24
N VAL A 341 3.56 11.64 -0.11
CA VAL A 341 2.36 11.85 -0.93
C VAL A 341 1.31 12.50 -0.05
N GLU A 342 0.99 13.76 -0.36
CA GLU A 342 -0.02 14.52 0.39
C GLU A 342 -1.41 13.87 0.28
N ASN A 343 -2.30 14.19 1.21
CA ASN A 343 -3.69 13.70 1.20
C ASN A 343 -4.39 14.13 -0.11
N GLY A 344 -4.78 13.15 -0.95
CA GLY A 344 -5.34 13.36 -2.28
C GLY A 344 -4.32 13.47 -3.41
N GLY A 345 -3.03 13.55 -3.09
CA GLY A 345 -1.92 13.61 -4.02
C GLY A 345 -1.58 12.24 -4.62
N CYS A 346 -0.81 12.24 -5.71
CA CYS A 346 -0.37 11.04 -6.42
C CYS A 346 1.13 11.03 -6.68
N PHE A 347 1.72 9.85 -6.82
CA PHE A 347 3.13 9.64 -7.14
C PHE A 347 3.35 8.43 -8.04
N VAL A 348 4.23 8.57 -9.04
CA VAL A 348 4.62 7.48 -9.96
C VAL A 348 5.90 6.82 -9.45
N LEU A 349 5.89 5.50 -9.33
CA LEU A 349 7.07 4.71 -8.93
C LEU A 349 7.94 4.36 -10.15
N GLU A 350 8.82 5.28 -10.57
CA GLU A 350 9.67 5.10 -11.77
C GLU A 350 10.61 3.90 -11.75
#